data_AF-A0A530QPZ3-F1
#
_entry.id   AF-A0A530QPZ3-F1
#
_cell.length_a   1.000
_cell.length_b   1.000
_cell.length_c   1.000
_cell.angle_alpha   90.00
_cell.angle_beta   90.00
_cell.angle_gamma   90.00
#
_symmetry.space_group_name_H-M   'P 1'
#
loop_
_entity.id
_entity.type
_entity.pdbx_description
1 polymer ?
#
loop_
_entity_poly.entity_id
_entity_poly.type
_entity_poly.pdbx_seq_one_letter_code
_entity_poly.pdbx_strand_id
1 'polypeptide(L)'
;AAELKALRKGMRVGQELRSRVISIGFTDPDPTRAAMVANTFARLYIDDLAKRRQAADRLELTSIVAALPGVQRDLAAATDRLEKYRLSHGAVDQGAADNAAKETAELSQQISLSKADLSATESRLQHIQELRKEGASVASLAQAIRSPALADLAARQANDTADKNLSDAINREIEQETARLAAEASIYRAQIAALESRKNVLDAVVADTAGRLSGLRAL
;
A
#
# COMPACT_ATOMS: atom_id res chain seq x y z
N ALA A 1 -49.92 -20.91 -17.09
CA ALA A 1 -49.42 -21.43 -18.40
C ALA A 1 -50.24 -20.93 -19.60
N ALA A 2 -51.58 -20.91 -19.53
CA ALA A 2 -52.44 -20.42 -20.63
C ALA A 2 -52.23 -18.92 -20.96
N GLU A 3 -52.07 -18.09 -19.94
CA GLU A 3 -51.87 -16.63 -20.09
C GLU A 3 -50.54 -16.26 -20.78
N LEU A 4 -49.44 -16.94 -20.45
CA LEU A 4 -48.16 -16.82 -21.15
C LEU A 4 -48.24 -17.21 -22.64
N LYS A 5 -49.05 -18.22 -22.96
CA LYS A 5 -49.29 -18.66 -24.33
C LYS A 5 -50.11 -17.64 -25.11
N ALA A 6 -51.09 -17.00 -24.46
CA ALA A 6 -51.86 -15.89 -25.03
C ALA A 6 -50.99 -14.65 -25.28
N LEU A 7 -50.16 -14.28 -24.30
CA LEU A 7 -49.20 -13.18 -24.42
C LEU A 7 -48.22 -13.41 -25.58
N ARG A 8 -47.64 -14.61 -25.68
CA ARG A 8 -46.72 -14.95 -26.78
C ARG A 8 -47.40 -14.92 -28.15
N LYS A 9 -48.69 -15.28 -28.23
CA LYS A 9 -49.45 -15.26 -29.49
C LYS A 9 -49.79 -13.83 -29.93
N GLY A 10 -50.01 -12.91 -28.99
CA GLY A 10 -50.28 -11.50 -29.27
C GLY A 10 -49.03 -10.65 -29.50
N MET A 11 -47.85 -11.11 -29.07
CA MET A 11 -46.59 -10.38 -29.21
C MET A 11 -45.96 -10.57 -30.59
N ARG A 12 -45.48 -9.48 -31.18
CA ARG A 12 -44.70 -9.45 -32.42
C ARG A 12 -43.38 -8.76 -32.15
N VAL A 13 -42.28 -9.46 -32.39
CA VAL A 13 -40.92 -8.91 -32.29
C VAL A 13 -40.24 -9.13 -33.64
N GLY A 14 -39.69 -8.07 -34.22
CA GLY A 14 -39.03 -8.12 -35.51
C GLY A 14 -37.89 -7.12 -35.61
N GLN A 15 -37.01 -7.33 -36.58
CA GLN A 15 -35.94 -6.40 -36.92
C GLN A 15 -36.33 -5.63 -38.18
N GLU A 16 -36.21 -4.30 -38.17
CA GLU A 16 -36.55 -3.48 -39.34
C GLU A 16 -35.38 -3.43 -40.32
N LEU A 17 -35.63 -3.84 -41.57
CA LEU A 17 -34.84 -3.52 -42.78
C LEU A 17 -33.30 -3.58 -42.60
N ARG A 18 -32.79 -4.65 -41.98
CA ARG A 18 -31.35 -4.85 -41.70
C ARG A 18 -30.69 -3.76 -40.83
N SER A 19 -31.49 -2.95 -40.14
CA SER A 19 -31.03 -1.98 -39.14
C SER A 19 -30.89 -2.64 -37.76
N ARG A 20 -30.26 -1.94 -36.81
CA ARG A 20 -30.21 -2.38 -35.40
C ARG A 20 -31.50 -2.03 -34.62
N VAL A 21 -32.58 -1.67 -35.32
CA VAL A 21 -33.86 -1.31 -34.71
C VAL A 21 -34.72 -2.57 -34.52
N ILE A 22 -35.20 -2.76 -33.29
CA ILE A 22 -36.12 -3.83 -32.91
C ILE A 22 -37.52 -3.22 -32.81
N SER A 23 -38.44 -3.71 -33.63
CA SER A 23 -39.86 -3.40 -33.56
C SER A 23 -40.55 -4.38 -32.61
N ILE A 24 -41.27 -3.84 -31.61
CA ILE A 24 -42.05 -4.61 -30.64
C ILE A 24 -43.51 -4.13 -30.75
N GLY A 25 -44.42 -5.06 -30.99
CA GLY A 25 -45.85 -4.78 -31.07
C GLY A 25 -46.66 -5.84 -30.33
N PHE A 26 -47.82 -5.45 -29.80
CA PHE A 26 -48.76 -6.36 -29.18
C PHE A 26 -50.17 -6.14 -29.73
N THR A 27 -50.89 -7.22 -30.01
CA THR A 27 -52.26 -7.18 -30.53
C THR A 27 -53.25 -7.43 -29.39
N ASP A 28 -54.07 -6.42 -29.07
CA ASP A 28 -55.20 -6.51 -28.12
C ASP A 28 -56.44 -5.79 -28.70
N PRO A 29 -57.67 -6.22 -28.37
CA PRO A 29 -58.88 -5.48 -28.73
C PRO A 29 -58.94 -4.07 -28.12
N ASP A 30 -58.28 -3.85 -26.96
CA ASP A 30 -58.15 -2.54 -26.33
C ASP A 30 -56.81 -1.89 -26.70
N PRO A 31 -56.81 -0.77 -27.43
CA PRO A 31 -55.58 -0.10 -27.86
C PRO A 31 -54.73 0.40 -26.68
N THR A 32 -55.35 0.72 -25.54
CA THR A 32 -54.63 1.17 -24.34
C THR A 32 -53.87 0.01 -23.70
N ARG A 33 -54.51 -1.17 -23.57
CA ARG A 33 -53.80 -2.39 -23.13
C ARG A 33 -52.72 -2.79 -24.13
N ALA A 34 -52.97 -2.68 -25.43
CA ALA A 34 -51.99 -3.04 -26.44
C ALA A 34 -50.68 -2.26 -26.29
N ALA A 35 -50.78 -0.93 -26.18
CA ALA A 35 -49.64 -0.06 -25.98
C ALA A 35 -48.94 -0.33 -24.63
N MET A 36 -49.72 -0.54 -23.56
CA MET A 36 -49.18 -0.80 -22.22
C MET A 36 -48.33 -2.08 -22.19
N VAL A 37 -48.80 -3.16 -22.82
CA VAL A 37 -48.10 -4.45 -22.86
C VAL A 37 -46.82 -4.35 -23.70
N ALA A 38 -46.89 -3.76 -24.89
CA ALA A 38 -45.71 -3.59 -25.75
C ALA A 38 -44.63 -2.73 -25.07
N ASN A 39 -45.01 -1.61 -24.47
CA ASN A 39 -44.08 -0.71 -23.76
C ASN A 39 -43.46 -1.37 -22.53
N THR A 40 -44.26 -2.09 -21.74
CA THR A 40 -43.77 -2.82 -20.58
C THR A 40 -42.77 -3.90 -20.99
N PHE A 41 -43.05 -4.63 -22.07
CA PHE A 41 -42.14 -5.65 -22.60
C PHE A 41 -40.81 -5.04 -23.06
N ALA A 42 -40.86 -3.91 -23.77
CA ALA A 42 -39.65 -3.19 -24.19
C ALA A 42 -38.80 -2.74 -23.01
N ARG A 43 -39.41 -2.17 -21.96
CA ARG A 43 -38.72 -1.75 -20.73
C ARG A 43 -38.04 -2.91 -20.03
N LEU A 44 -38.77 -4.01 -19.80
CA LEU A 44 -38.23 -5.20 -19.14
C LEU A 44 -37.07 -5.83 -19.93
N TYR A 45 -37.14 -5.82 -21.26
CA TYR A 45 -36.05 -6.31 -22.10
C TYR A 45 -34.79 -5.44 -21.98
N ILE A 46 -34.93 -4.11 -21.96
CA ILE A 46 -33.81 -3.19 -21.76
C ILE A 46 -33.19 -3.38 -20.37
N ASP A 47 -34.02 -3.52 -19.33
CA ASP A 47 -33.55 -3.75 -17.96
C ASP A 47 -32.81 -5.08 -17.81
N ASP A 48 -33.31 -6.16 -18.42
CA ASP A 48 -32.64 -7.47 -18.44
C ASP A 48 -31.30 -7.39 -19.19
N LEU A 49 -31.26 -6.70 -20.34
CA LEU A 49 -30.03 -6.50 -21.10
C LEU A 49 -28.98 -5.73 -20.29
N ALA A 50 -29.38 -4.68 -19.56
CA ALA A 50 -28.49 -3.92 -18.69
C ALA A 50 -27.93 -4.79 -17.56
N LYS A 51 -28.77 -5.60 -16.91
CA LYS A 51 -28.34 -6.54 -15.85
C LYS A 51 -27.35 -7.59 -16.37
N ARG A 52 -27.60 -8.15 -17.55
CA ARG A 52 -26.69 -9.13 -18.17
C ARG A 52 -25.34 -8.52 -18.52
N ARG A 53 -25.31 -7.30 -19.05
CA ARG A 53 -24.06 -6.57 -19.32
C ARG A 53 -23.28 -6.33 -18.03
N GLN A 54 -23.93 -5.80 -16.99
CA GLN A 54 -23.29 -5.60 -15.69
C GLN A 54 -22.75 -6.90 -15.08
N ALA A 55 -23.45 -8.03 -15.24
CA ALA A 55 -22.97 -9.32 -14.77
C ALA A 55 -21.73 -9.80 -15.55
N ALA A 56 -21.72 -9.63 -16.88
CA ALA A 56 -20.56 -9.94 -17.72
C ALA A 56 -19.35 -9.07 -17.36
N ASP A 57 -19.55 -7.75 -17.22
CA ASP A 57 -18.51 -6.80 -16.85
C ASP A 57 -17.89 -7.15 -15.48
N ARG A 58 -18.74 -7.54 -14.50
CA ARG A 58 -18.27 -7.98 -13.17
C ARG A 58 -17.45 -9.26 -13.23
N LEU A 59 -17.84 -10.22 -14.06
CA LEU A 59 -17.09 -11.47 -14.25
C LEU A 59 -15.72 -11.21 -14.88
N GLU A 60 -15.66 -10.33 -15.86
CA GLU A 60 -14.40 -9.90 -16.49
C GLU A 60 -13.49 -9.16 -15.50
N LEU A 61 -14.02 -8.21 -14.72
CA LEU A 61 -13.24 -7.54 -13.69
C LEU A 61 -12.71 -8.52 -12.64
N THR A 62 -13.50 -9.52 -12.26
CA THR A 62 -13.09 -10.54 -11.29
C THR A 62 -11.96 -11.40 -11.84
N SER A 63 -12.00 -11.78 -13.13
CA SER A 63 -10.94 -12.58 -13.75
C SER A 63 -9.63 -11.81 -13.88
N ILE A 64 -9.70 -10.51 -14.19
CA ILE A 64 -8.54 -9.60 -14.22
C ILE A 64 -7.92 -9.49 -12.83
N VAL A 65 -8.73 -9.23 -11.79
CA VAL A 65 -8.24 -9.12 -10.41
C VAL A 65 -7.61 -10.43 -9.93
N ALA A 66 -8.17 -11.58 -10.29
CA ALA A 66 -7.61 -12.89 -9.94
C ALA A 66 -6.27 -13.18 -10.64
N ALA A 67 -6.01 -12.58 -11.80
CA ALA A 67 -4.75 -12.76 -12.54
C ALA A 67 -3.60 -11.89 -12.01
N LEU A 68 -3.89 -10.75 -11.38
CA LEU A 68 -2.88 -9.79 -10.89
C LEU A 68 -1.81 -10.41 -9.96
N PRO A 69 -2.16 -11.23 -8.95
CA PRO A 69 -1.16 -11.85 -8.08
C PRO A 69 -0.23 -12.83 -8.81
N GLY A 70 -0.68 -13.43 -9.91
CA GLY A 70 0.17 -14.26 -10.77
C GLY A 70 1.24 -13.42 -11.45
N VAL A 71 0.81 -12.37 -12.16
CA VAL A 71 1.71 -11.44 -12.86
C VAL A 71 2.71 -10.79 -11.91
N GLN A 72 2.29 -10.40 -10.70
CA GLN A 72 3.20 -9.84 -9.69
C GLN A 72 4.28 -10.83 -9.25
N ARG A 73 3.93 -12.11 -9.04
CA ARG A 73 4.89 -13.16 -8.70
C ARG A 73 5.86 -13.43 -9.85
N ASP A 74 5.35 -13.47 -11.08
CA ASP A 74 6.19 -13.69 -12.26
C ASP A 74 7.17 -12.54 -12.47
N LEU A 75 6.73 -11.29 -12.25
CA LEU A 75 7.59 -10.11 -12.28
C LEU A 75 8.68 -10.19 -11.20
N ALA A 76 8.32 -10.49 -9.94
CA ALA A 76 9.30 -10.62 -8.87
C ALA A 76 10.35 -11.71 -9.17
N ALA A 77 9.92 -12.86 -9.69
CA ALA A 77 10.80 -13.94 -10.09
C ALA A 77 11.68 -13.58 -11.30
N ALA A 78 11.17 -12.80 -12.25
CA ALA A 78 11.95 -12.31 -13.39
C ALA A 78 13.02 -11.30 -12.94
N THR A 79 12.68 -10.38 -12.04
CA THR A 79 13.62 -9.42 -11.47
C THR A 79 14.73 -10.13 -10.67
N ASP A 80 14.38 -11.09 -9.81
CA ASP A 80 15.36 -11.89 -9.07
C ASP A 80 16.31 -12.66 -10.00
N ARG A 81 15.79 -13.26 -11.09
CA ARG A 81 16.63 -13.91 -12.11
C ARG A 81 17.53 -12.93 -12.83
N LEU A 82 17.02 -11.75 -13.20
CA LEU A 82 17.80 -10.71 -13.87
C LEU A 82 18.92 -10.21 -12.96
N GLU A 83 18.63 -9.99 -11.67
CA GLU A 83 19.60 -9.56 -10.68
C GLU A 83 20.68 -10.63 -10.49
N LYS A 84 20.29 -11.89 -10.29
CA LYS A 84 21.22 -13.03 -10.25
C LYS A 84 22.10 -13.10 -11.51
N TYR A 85 21.52 -12.89 -12.70
CA TYR A 85 22.27 -12.89 -13.95
C TYR A 85 23.27 -11.73 -14.05
N ARG A 86 22.84 -10.50 -13.70
CA ARG A 86 23.72 -9.32 -13.68
C ARG A 86 24.86 -9.49 -12.68
N LEU A 87 24.57 -10.09 -11.54
CA LEU A 87 25.56 -10.35 -10.51
C LEU A 87 26.52 -11.48 -10.89
N SER A 88 26.06 -12.53 -11.58
CA SER A 88 26.91 -13.68 -11.96
C SER A 88 27.69 -13.47 -13.27
N HIS A 89 27.16 -12.69 -14.21
CA HIS A 89 27.78 -12.45 -15.53
C HIS A 89 28.33 -11.02 -15.68
N GLY A 90 27.79 -10.04 -14.96
CA GLY A 90 28.35 -8.68 -14.92
C GLY A 90 29.67 -8.63 -14.16
N ALA A 91 29.86 -9.47 -13.14
CA ALA A 91 31.11 -9.58 -12.36
C ALA A 91 32.32 -10.12 -13.13
N VAL A 92 32.18 -10.44 -14.42
CA VAL A 92 33.30 -10.80 -15.31
C VAL A 92 34.03 -9.55 -15.84
N ASP A 93 33.44 -8.36 -15.69
CA ASP A 93 34.05 -7.09 -16.07
C ASP A 93 34.54 -6.30 -14.84
N GLN A 94 35.76 -5.75 -14.89
CA GLN A 94 36.39 -5.02 -13.78
C GLN A 94 35.51 -3.85 -13.31
N GLY A 95 34.73 -3.26 -14.23
CA GLY A 95 33.77 -2.20 -13.91
C GLY A 95 32.59 -2.62 -13.02
N ALA A 96 32.19 -3.90 -13.02
CA ALA A 96 31.10 -4.37 -12.16
C ALA A 96 31.57 -4.61 -10.71
N ALA A 97 32.79 -5.10 -10.52
CA ALA A 97 33.41 -5.18 -9.19
C ALA A 97 33.59 -3.78 -8.58
N ASP A 98 34.04 -2.81 -9.39
CA ASP A 98 34.15 -1.41 -8.97
C ASP A 98 32.78 -0.79 -8.62
N ASN A 99 31.72 -1.14 -9.36
CA ASN A 99 30.37 -0.68 -9.06
C ASN A 99 29.79 -1.31 -7.78
N ALA A 100 30.03 -2.61 -7.55
CA ALA A 100 29.64 -3.26 -6.30
C ALA A 100 30.37 -2.67 -5.09
N ALA A 101 31.68 -2.38 -5.22
CA ALA A 101 32.45 -1.72 -4.17
C ALA A 101 31.93 -0.31 -3.86
N LYS A 102 31.54 0.47 -4.88
CA LYS A 102 30.90 1.78 -4.71
C LYS A 102 29.56 1.66 -3.98
N GLU A 103 28.72 0.72 -4.39
CA GLU A 103 27.41 0.49 -3.76
C GLU A 103 27.56 0.06 -2.29
N THR A 104 28.54 -0.80 -1.97
CA THR A 104 28.86 -1.17 -0.57
C THR A 104 29.31 0.05 0.24
N ALA A 105 30.10 0.96 -0.34
CA ALA A 105 30.53 2.20 0.32
C ALA A 105 29.34 3.14 0.58
N GLU A 106 28.47 3.33 -0.40
CA GLU A 106 27.23 4.13 -0.27
C GLU A 106 26.29 3.57 0.80
N LEU A 107 26.05 2.25 0.78
CA LEU A 107 25.24 1.58 1.81
C LEU A 107 25.86 1.74 3.19
N SER A 108 27.19 1.62 3.32
CA SER A 108 27.89 1.81 4.59
C SER A 108 27.74 3.24 5.12
N GLN A 109 27.80 4.24 4.23
CA GLN A 109 27.54 5.63 4.60
C GLN A 109 26.09 5.84 5.05
N GLN A 110 25.11 5.28 4.34
CA GLN A 110 23.69 5.38 4.72
C GLN A 110 23.40 4.70 6.07
N ILE A 111 24.01 3.52 6.32
CA ILE A 111 23.91 2.82 7.60
C ILE A 111 24.50 3.68 8.72
N SER A 112 25.66 4.30 8.49
CA SER A 112 26.33 5.17 9.47
C SER A 112 25.45 6.37 9.85
N LEU A 113 24.87 7.05 8.85
CA LEU A 113 23.94 8.16 9.07
C LEU A 113 22.70 7.70 9.84
N SER A 114 22.08 6.59 9.43
CA SER A 114 20.89 6.06 10.09
C SER A 114 21.17 5.63 11.54
N LYS A 115 22.36 5.09 11.83
CA LYS A 115 22.81 4.78 13.20
C LYS A 115 23.01 6.03 14.04
N ALA A 116 23.52 7.12 13.46
CA ALA A 116 23.64 8.39 14.16
C ALA A 116 22.26 8.96 14.52
N ASP A 117 21.30 8.92 13.59
CA ASP A 117 19.92 9.38 13.82
C ASP A 117 19.21 8.52 14.89
N LEU A 118 19.39 7.21 14.84
CA LEU A 118 18.89 6.29 15.86
C LEU A 118 19.48 6.64 17.24
N SER A 119 20.80 6.77 17.34
CA SER A 119 21.50 7.08 18.58
C SER A 119 21.04 8.42 19.17
N ALA A 120 20.81 9.43 18.33
CA ALA A 120 20.30 10.73 18.76
C ALA A 120 18.87 10.62 19.33
N THR A 121 18.01 9.84 18.66
CA THR A 121 16.62 9.60 19.06
C THR A 121 16.54 8.80 20.37
N GLU A 122 17.34 7.74 20.50
CA GLU A 122 17.44 6.92 21.71
C GLU A 122 17.96 7.72 22.90
N SER A 123 19.01 8.53 22.70
CA SER A 123 19.56 9.39 23.75
C SER A 123 18.52 10.39 24.24
N ARG A 124 17.74 10.97 23.32
CA ARG A 124 16.63 11.87 23.70
C ARG A 124 15.57 11.12 24.50
N LEU A 125 15.18 9.91 24.07
CA LEU A 125 14.18 9.11 24.77
C LEU A 125 14.64 8.76 26.20
N GLN A 126 15.91 8.37 26.36
CA GLN A 126 16.52 8.10 27.67
C GLN A 126 16.49 9.34 28.56
N HIS A 127 16.91 10.49 28.04
CA HIS A 127 16.88 11.75 28.77
C HIS A 127 15.46 12.13 29.24
N ILE A 128 14.44 11.94 28.40
CA ILE A 128 13.03 12.19 28.78
C ILE A 128 12.59 11.23 29.88
N GLN A 129 12.97 9.96 29.80
CA GLN A 129 12.63 8.96 30.81
C GLN A 129 13.31 9.23 32.16
N GLU A 130 14.55 9.72 32.15
CA GLU A 130 15.29 10.16 33.34
C GLU A 130 14.58 11.35 34.00
N LEU A 131 14.30 12.41 33.24
CA LEU A 131 13.56 13.58 33.72
C LEU A 131 12.21 13.19 34.32
N ARG A 132 11.51 12.22 33.74
CA ARG A 132 10.24 11.72 34.27
C ARG A 132 10.41 10.96 35.59
N LYS A 133 11.48 10.18 35.74
CA LYS A 133 11.79 9.46 36.98
C LYS A 133 12.20 10.40 38.11
N GLU A 134 12.90 11.49 37.78
CA GLU A 134 13.33 12.52 38.72
C GLU A 134 12.18 13.45 39.15
N GLY A 135 10.99 13.33 38.55
CA GLY A 135 9.86 14.22 38.82
C GLY A 135 10.12 15.65 38.32
N ALA A 136 10.88 15.80 37.23
CA ALA A 136 11.20 17.09 36.66
C ALA A 136 9.95 17.87 36.23
N SER A 137 10.07 19.20 36.18
CA SER A 137 8.97 20.07 35.78
C SER A 137 8.49 19.77 34.35
N VAL A 138 7.20 20.02 34.09
CA VAL A 138 6.60 19.83 32.75
C VAL A 138 7.28 20.74 31.72
N ALA A 139 7.78 21.91 32.12
CA ALA A 139 8.56 22.80 31.25
C ALA A 139 9.90 22.16 30.81
N SER A 140 10.60 21.46 31.73
CA SER A 140 11.83 20.73 31.42
C SER A 140 11.56 19.55 30.47
N LEU A 141 10.46 18.82 30.68
CA LEU A 141 10.02 17.74 29.79
C LEU A 141 9.63 18.27 28.40
N ALA A 142 8.93 19.39 28.33
CA ALA A 142 8.58 20.05 27.07
C ALA A 142 9.83 20.45 26.26
N GLN A 143 10.86 20.96 26.93
CA GLN A 143 12.14 21.31 26.31
C GLN A 143 12.90 20.08 25.81
N ALA A 144 12.92 18.99 26.58
CA ALA A 144 13.59 17.74 26.20
C ALA A 144 12.89 17.04 25.01
N ILE A 145 11.55 17.03 25.01
CA ILE A 145 10.73 16.50 23.91
C ILE A 145 10.80 17.43 22.68
N ARG A 146 11.03 18.72 22.89
CA ARG A 146 10.91 19.81 21.89
C ARG A 146 9.49 19.92 21.33
N SER A 147 8.48 19.76 22.17
CA SER A 147 7.07 19.91 21.80
C SER A 147 6.55 21.30 22.18
N PRO A 148 6.11 22.13 21.21
CA PRO A 148 5.50 23.43 21.50
C PRO A 148 4.16 23.28 22.23
N ALA A 149 3.40 22.21 21.94
CA ALA A 149 2.14 21.93 22.63
C ALA A 149 2.36 21.67 24.12
N LEU A 150 3.38 20.88 24.48
CA LEU A 150 3.76 20.68 25.87
C LEU A 150 4.25 21.95 26.55
N ALA A 151 4.96 22.83 25.83
CA ALA A 151 5.41 24.11 26.37
C ALA A 151 4.22 25.03 26.69
N ASP A 152 3.21 25.07 25.82
CA ASP A 152 1.98 25.83 26.05
C ASP A 152 1.18 25.28 27.24
N LEU A 153 1.07 23.95 27.35
CA LEU A 153 0.41 23.30 28.49
C LEU A 153 1.17 23.53 29.80
N ALA A 154 2.51 23.50 29.78
CA ALA A 154 3.35 23.83 30.93
C ALA A 154 3.15 25.28 31.39
N ALA A 155 3.05 26.22 30.47
CA ALA A 155 2.79 27.63 30.78
C ALA A 155 1.40 27.82 31.42
N ARG A 156 0.38 27.07 30.97
CA ARG A 156 -0.95 27.08 31.60
C ARG A 156 -0.92 26.48 33.00
N GLN A 157 -0.19 25.39 33.20
CA GLN A 157 -0.07 24.73 34.50
C GLN A 157 0.63 25.62 35.54
N ALA A 158 1.60 26.44 35.11
CA ALA A 158 2.24 27.41 35.99
C ALA A 158 1.26 28.47 36.53
N ASN A 159 0.18 28.77 35.79
CA ASN A 159 -0.85 29.73 36.20
C ASN A 159 -1.97 29.09 37.03
N ASP A 160 -2.28 27.81 36.82
CA ASP A 160 -3.29 27.07 37.58
C ASP A 160 -2.82 25.64 37.93
N THR A 161 -2.21 25.50 39.11
CA THR A 161 -1.60 24.25 39.57
C THR A 161 -2.61 23.26 40.17
N ALA A 162 -3.87 23.67 40.37
CA ALA A 162 -4.91 22.85 40.99
C ALA A 162 -5.82 22.14 39.97
N ASP A 163 -5.71 22.48 38.68
CA ASP A 163 -6.52 21.87 37.63
C ASP A 163 -6.07 20.43 37.32
N LYS A 164 -6.85 19.46 37.82
CA LYS A 164 -6.66 18.03 37.54
C LYS A 164 -6.84 17.69 36.07
N ASN A 165 -7.74 18.36 35.36
CA ASN A 165 -7.97 18.10 33.94
C ASN A 165 -6.74 18.49 33.10
N LEU A 166 -6.09 19.59 33.48
CA LEU A 166 -4.86 20.06 32.85
C LEU A 166 -3.70 19.09 33.11
N SER A 167 -3.58 18.59 34.33
CA SER A 167 -2.58 17.57 34.69
C SER A 167 -2.76 16.27 33.89
N ASP A 168 -4.00 15.81 33.72
CA ASP A 168 -4.31 14.62 32.92
C ASP A 168 -4.09 14.85 31.41
N ALA A 169 -4.30 16.06 30.91
CA ALA A 169 -4.00 16.41 29.52
C ALA A 169 -2.49 16.41 29.25
N ILE A 170 -1.70 16.97 30.17
CA ILE A 170 -0.24 16.98 30.09
C ILE A 170 0.33 15.56 30.10
N ASN A 171 -0.14 14.70 31.01
CA ASN A 171 0.34 13.31 31.08
C ASN A 171 0.06 12.54 29.78
N ARG A 172 -1.13 12.71 29.21
CA ARG A 172 -1.49 12.10 27.91
C ARG A 172 -0.61 12.61 26.78
N GLU A 173 -0.34 13.91 26.73
CA GLU A 173 0.51 14.51 25.71
C GLU A 173 1.96 14.00 25.82
N ILE A 174 2.51 13.90 27.04
CA ILE A 174 3.84 13.33 27.28
C ILE A 174 3.90 11.87 26.82
N GLU A 175 2.87 11.06 27.14
CA GLU A 175 2.79 9.67 26.70
C GLU A 175 2.73 9.55 25.18
N GLN A 176 1.96 10.41 24.51
CA GLN A 176 1.88 10.42 23.04
C GLN A 176 3.21 10.80 22.39
N GLU A 177 3.86 11.86 22.86
CA GLU A 177 5.14 12.31 22.32
C GLU A 177 6.26 11.29 22.58
N THR A 178 6.28 10.67 23.76
CA THR A 178 7.25 9.59 24.04
C THR A 178 6.98 8.33 23.21
N ALA A 179 5.72 7.96 22.99
CA ALA A 179 5.36 6.85 22.11
C ALA A 179 5.74 7.14 20.65
N ARG A 180 5.57 8.40 20.19
CA ARG A 180 5.97 8.85 18.85
C ARG A 180 7.48 8.74 18.66
N LEU A 181 8.29 9.23 19.61
CA LEU A 181 9.74 9.12 19.57
C LEU A 181 10.21 7.65 19.61
N ALA A 182 9.55 6.81 20.40
CA ALA A 182 9.84 5.37 20.42
C ALA A 182 9.52 4.69 19.08
N ALA A 183 8.43 5.08 18.42
CA ALA A 183 8.08 4.60 17.08
C ALA A 183 9.13 5.05 16.05
N GLU A 184 9.57 6.31 16.09
CA GLU A 184 10.64 6.82 15.24
C GLU A 184 11.94 6.04 15.39
N ALA A 185 12.37 5.75 16.63
CA ALA A 185 13.53 4.88 16.89
C ALA A 185 13.33 3.46 16.31
N SER A 186 12.13 2.89 16.40
CA SER A 186 11.84 1.58 15.82
C SER A 186 11.93 1.56 14.30
N ILE A 187 11.54 2.66 13.63
CA ILE A 187 11.65 2.83 12.18
C ILE A 187 13.11 2.87 11.78
N TYR A 188 13.95 3.66 12.48
CA TYR A 188 15.38 3.70 12.20
C TYR A 188 16.05 2.32 12.37
N ARG A 189 15.70 1.56 13.42
CA ARG A 189 16.21 0.20 13.60
C ARG A 189 15.82 -0.73 12.45
N ALA A 190 14.56 -0.67 12.00
CA ALA A 190 14.10 -1.47 10.87
C ALA A 190 14.81 -1.09 9.57
N GLN A 191 15.03 0.20 9.33
CA GLN A 191 15.77 0.70 8.17
C GLN A 191 17.24 0.24 8.19
N ILE A 192 17.92 0.36 9.32
CA ILE A 192 19.29 -0.14 9.49
C ILE A 192 19.36 -1.64 9.19
N ALA A 193 18.45 -2.44 9.74
CA ALA A 193 18.43 -3.88 9.50
C ALA A 193 18.22 -4.22 8.01
N ALA A 194 17.35 -3.48 7.31
CA ALA A 194 17.14 -3.66 5.88
C ALA A 194 18.39 -3.30 5.06
N LEU A 195 19.07 -2.19 5.39
CA LEU A 195 20.31 -1.77 4.74
C LEU A 195 21.46 -2.76 4.99
N GLU A 196 21.60 -3.26 6.23
CA GLU A 196 22.59 -4.28 6.58
C GLU A 196 22.34 -5.60 5.86
N SER A 197 21.07 -6.03 5.76
CA SER A 197 20.71 -7.22 4.98
C SER A 197 21.09 -7.07 3.50
N ARG A 198 20.81 -5.91 2.90
CA ARG A 198 21.18 -5.65 1.50
C ARG A 198 22.70 -5.67 1.29
N LYS A 199 23.45 -5.04 2.20
CA LYS A 199 24.92 -5.04 2.18
C LYS A 199 25.48 -6.47 2.26
N ASN A 200 24.95 -7.30 3.16
CA ASN A 200 25.42 -8.68 3.32
C ASN A 200 25.20 -9.53 2.05
N VAL A 201 24.07 -9.32 1.35
CA VAL A 201 23.82 -10.00 0.07
C VAL A 201 24.84 -9.57 -0.98
N LEU A 202 25.13 -8.26 -1.06
CA LEU A 202 26.11 -7.72 -2.00
C LEU A 202 27.53 -8.26 -1.72
N ASP A 203 27.95 -8.28 -0.45
CA ASP A 203 29.25 -8.81 -0.03
C ASP A 203 29.38 -10.32 -0.33
N ALA A 204 28.32 -11.11 -0.10
CA ALA A 204 28.30 -12.54 -0.40
C ALA A 204 28.44 -12.83 -1.90
N VAL A 205 27.82 -12.00 -2.74
CA VAL A 205 27.90 -12.09 -4.19
C VAL A 205 29.31 -11.73 -4.69
N VAL A 206 29.93 -10.69 -4.14
CA VAL A 206 31.33 -10.32 -4.44
C VAL A 206 32.28 -11.46 -4.05
N ALA A 207 32.06 -12.12 -2.91
CA ALA A 207 32.89 -13.25 -2.49
C ALA A 207 32.74 -14.50 -3.39
N ASP A 208 31.51 -14.86 -3.79
CA ASP A 208 31.24 -16.00 -4.69
C ASP A 208 31.89 -15.78 -6.07
N THR A 209 31.78 -14.56 -6.61
CA THR A 209 32.38 -14.19 -7.90
C THR A 209 33.91 -14.25 -7.86
N ALA A 210 34.53 -13.76 -6.80
CA ALA A 210 35.98 -13.90 -6.60
C ALA A 210 36.42 -15.37 -6.52
N GLY A 211 35.67 -16.22 -5.81
CA GLY A 211 35.94 -17.66 -5.71
C GLY A 211 35.88 -18.39 -7.05
N ARG A 212 34.89 -18.08 -7.89
CA ARG A 212 34.75 -18.66 -9.25
C ARG A 212 35.89 -18.23 -10.18
N LEU A 213 36.33 -16.97 -10.12
CA LEU A 213 37.46 -16.46 -10.91
C LEU A 213 38.79 -17.13 -10.52
N SER A 214 39.01 -17.37 -9.22
CA SER A 214 40.19 -18.11 -8.74
C SER A 214 40.19 -19.58 -9.18
N GLY A 215 39.03 -20.24 -9.18
CA GLY A 215 38.89 -21.62 -9.66
C GLY A 215 39.15 -21.77 -11.16
N LEU A 216 38.75 -20.79 -11.98
CA LEU A 216 38.99 -20.78 -13.43
C LEU A 216 40.47 -20.51 -13.80
N ARG A 217 41.26 -19.86 -12.93
CA ARG A 217 42.71 -19.66 -13.14
C ARG A 217 43.58 -20.84 -12.73
N ALA A 218 43.01 -21.81 -12.00
CA ALA A 218 43.73 -22.98 -11.49
C ALA A 218 43.60 -24.23 -12.39
N LEU A 219 42.91 -24.10 -13.52
CA LEU A 219 42.79 -25.11 -14.60
C LEU A 219 43.59 -24.63 -15.81
#